data_AF-A0A4S8ZNJ2-F1
#
_entry.id   AF-A0A4S8ZNJ2-F1
#
_cell.length_a   1.000
_cell.length_b   1.000
_cell.length_c   1.000
_cell.angle_alpha   90.00
_cell.angle_beta   90.00
_cell.angle_gamma   90.00
#
_symmetry.space_group_name_H-M   'P 1'
#
loop_
_entity.id
_entity.type
_entity.pdbx_description
1 polymer ?
#
loop_
_entity_poly.entity_id
_entity_poly.type
_entity_poly.pdbx_seq_one_letter_code
_entity_poly.pdbx_strand_id
1 'polypeptide(L)'
;MSKLQALEEKVQVMPSMLRSTIALLDHMLSLNEALFERELYDDSEREEISQALNAMRMRVEGYLATSIALETRINGIFKLVSNAMILRTQTTTADINHHALDLTKESVQDNSVLKLATLATLFYLPGSFVAGIFGMNYFDFGDGAKIEIASNFWIYLAVTIPLTILTGMAWWLAVRHQKHKAPGHHSGRSSSEWEKV
;
A
#
# COMPACT_ATOMS: atom_id res chain seq x y z
N MET A 1 5.34 18.95 -10.10
CA MET A 1 6.68 18.52 -9.65
C MET A 1 7.81 19.17 -10.44
N SER A 2 7.74 19.31 -11.78
CA SER A 2 8.78 19.95 -12.60
C SER A 2 9.21 21.36 -12.15
N LYS A 3 8.27 22.21 -11.73
CA LYS A 3 8.56 23.57 -11.23
C LYS A 3 9.38 23.60 -9.92
N LEU A 4 9.25 22.56 -9.09
CA LEU A 4 9.99 22.42 -7.84
C LEU A 4 11.43 21.95 -8.10
N GLN A 5 11.60 20.97 -8.99
CA GLN A 5 12.93 20.52 -9.44
C GLN A 5 13.71 21.64 -10.14
N ALA A 6 13.06 22.43 -11.00
CA ALA A 6 13.73 23.57 -11.65
C ALA A 6 14.14 24.67 -10.66
N LEU A 7 13.39 24.84 -9.57
CA LEU A 7 13.73 25.78 -8.51
C LEU A 7 14.89 25.24 -7.65
N GLU A 8 14.87 23.96 -7.31
CA GLU A 8 15.95 23.25 -6.60
C GLU A 8 17.27 23.32 -7.38
N GLU A 9 17.23 23.01 -8.68
CA GLU A 9 18.38 23.05 -9.57
C GLU A 9 18.96 24.47 -9.67
N LYS A 10 18.11 25.50 -9.78
CA LYS A 10 18.55 26.90 -9.74
C LYS A 10 19.16 27.29 -8.41
N VAL A 11 18.59 26.84 -7.29
CA VAL A 11 19.10 27.14 -5.94
C VAL A 11 20.44 26.46 -5.70
N GLN A 12 20.69 25.26 -6.27
CA GLN A 12 21.99 24.59 -6.19
C GLN A 12 23.07 25.24 -7.06
N VAL A 13 22.71 25.85 -8.18
CA VAL A 13 23.66 26.52 -9.09
C VAL A 13 24.03 27.93 -8.61
N MET A 14 23.18 28.59 -7.82
CA MET A 14 23.44 29.96 -7.34
C MET A 14 24.72 30.09 -6.48
N PRO A 15 25.00 29.21 -5.49
CA PRO A 15 26.22 29.27 -4.69
C PRO A 15 27.50 29.06 -5.51
N SER A 16 27.47 28.19 -6.52
CA SER A 16 28.65 27.93 -7.36
C SER A 16 28.98 29.12 -8.25
N MET A 17 27.96 29.78 -8.83
CA MET A 17 28.15 31.03 -9.57
C MET A 17 28.71 32.15 -8.68
N LEU A 18 28.15 32.32 -7.47
CA LEU A 18 28.62 33.34 -6.53
C LEU A 18 30.07 33.10 -6.08
N ARG A 19 30.47 31.85 -5.85
CA ARG A 19 31.87 31.48 -5.57
C ARG A 19 32.79 31.82 -6.74
N SER A 20 32.36 31.56 -7.98
CA SER A 20 33.13 31.94 -9.17
C SER A 20 33.28 33.45 -9.28
N THR A 21 32.24 34.23 -8.96
CA THR A 21 32.32 35.70 -8.93
C THR A 21 33.30 36.19 -7.86
N ILE A 22 33.34 35.58 -6.67
CA ILE A 22 34.34 35.90 -5.64
C ILE A 22 35.76 35.63 -6.16
N ALA A 23 35.99 34.48 -6.80
CA ALA A 23 37.31 34.15 -7.35
C ALA A 23 37.75 35.14 -8.45
N LEU A 24 36.81 35.64 -9.27
CA LEU A 24 37.10 36.70 -10.23
C LEU A 24 37.44 38.02 -9.55
N LEU A 25 36.73 38.39 -8.49
CA LEU A 25 37.04 39.59 -7.70
C LEU A 25 38.43 39.50 -7.04
N ASP A 26 38.79 38.33 -6.51
CA ASP A 26 40.13 38.09 -5.94
C ASP A 26 41.21 38.23 -7.03
N HIS A 27 40.93 37.74 -8.25
CA HIS A 27 41.85 37.92 -9.37
C HIS A 27 41.97 39.40 -9.79
N MET A 28 40.85 40.13 -9.86
CA MET A 28 40.87 41.57 -10.17
C MET A 28 41.61 42.37 -9.10
N LEU A 29 41.51 41.99 -7.83
CA LEU A 29 42.27 42.60 -6.74
C LEU A 29 43.78 42.37 -6.92
N SER A 30 44.18 41.13 -7.26
CA SER A 30 45.58 40.79 -7.53
C SER A 30 46.15 41.49 -8.77
N LEU A 31 45.32 41.65 -9.81
CA LEU A 31 45.70 42.40 -11.02
C LEU A 31 45.84 43.88 -10.73
N ASN A 32 44.97 44.45 -9.90
CA ASN A 32 45.07 45.84 -9.47
C ASN A 32 46.41 46.10 -8.78
N GLU A 33 46.84 45.19 -7.89
CA GLU A 33 48.15 45.28 -7.22
C GLU A 33 49.31 45.17 -8.23
N ALA A 34 49.26 44.20 -9.15
CA ALA A 34 50.30 44.00 -10.16
C ALA A 34 50.41 45.16 -11.16
N LEU A 35 49.32 45.89 -11.41
CA LEU A 35 49.33 47.07 -12.27
C LEU A 35 49.89 48.31 -11.53
N PHE A 36 49.66 48.41 -10.22
CA PHE A 36 50.30 49.41 -9.37
C PHE A 36 51.81 49.20 -9.30
N GLU A 37 52.28 47.95 -9.14
CA GLU A 37 53.71 47.61 -9.20
C GLU A 37 54.38 47.99 -10.54
N ARG A 38 53.60 48.17 -11.61
CA ARG A 38 54.06 48.61 -12.93
C ARG A 38 54.00 50.13 -13.13
N GLU A 39 53.71 50.90 -12.07
CA GLU A 39 53.57 52.36 -12.08
C GLU A 39 52.54 52.88 -13.11
N LEU A 40 51.51 52.09 -13.43
CA LEU A 40 50.50 52.47 -14.43
C LEU A 40 49.43 53.43 -13.88
N TYR A 41 49.25 53.51 -12.56
CA TYR A 41 48.24 54.32 -11.87
C TYR A 41 48.78 54.85 -10.53
N ASP A 42 48.16 55.89 -9.96
CA ASP A 42 48.55 56.50 -8.67
C ASP A 42 48.03 55.70 -7.45
N ASP A 43 48.66 55.90 -6.28
CA ASP A 43 48.32 55.23 -5.02
C ASP A 43 46.86 55.50 -4.61
N SER A 44 46.37 56.72 -4.89
CA SER A 44 44.97 57.10 -4.70
C SER A 44 44.01 56.30 -5.60
N GLU A 45 44.37 56.06 -6.86
CA GLU A 45 43.53 55.31 -7.80
C GLU A 45 43.52 53.81 -7.44
N ARG A 46 44.67 53.27 -7.01
CA ARG A 46 44.75 51.89 -6.47
C ARG A 46 43.83 51.71 -5.28
N GLU A 47 43.87 52.64 -4.33
CA GLU A 47 43.07 52.60 -3.11
C GLU A 47 41.57 52.60 -3.43
N GLU A 48 41.10 53.50 -4.30
CA GLU A 48 39.69 53.57 -4.72
C GLU A 48 39.21 52.27 -5.40
N ILE A 49 40.01 51.73 -6.33
CA ILE A 49 39.66 50.48 -7.03
C ILE A 49 39.63 49.31 -6.03
N SER A 50 40.61 49.23 -5.12
CA SER A 50 40.66 48.18 -4.11
C SER A 50 39.46 48.24 -3.15
N GLN A 51 39.04 49.45 -2.74
CA GLN A 51 37.87 49.66 -1.90
C GLN A 51 36.58 49.25 -2.63
N ALA A 52 36.44 49.62 -3.91
CA ALA A 52 35.28 49.23 -4.71
C ALA A 52 35.20 47.71 -4.91
N LEU A 53 36.33 47.04 -5.20
CA LEU A 53 36.43 45.59 -5.33
C LEU A 53 36.10 44.88 -4.00
N ASN A 54 36.63 45.37 -2.88
CA ASN A 54 36.32 44.83 -1.56
C ASN A 54 34.84 45.04 -1.18
N ALA A 55 34.25 46.19 -1.50
CA ALA A 55 32.84 46.44 -1.28
C ALA A 55 31.96 45.47 -2.11
N MET A 56 32.33 45.21 -3.37
CA MET A 56 31.66 44.21 -4.20
C MET A 56 31.82 42.79 -3.64
N ARG A 57 33.02 42.43 -3.19
CA ARG A 57 33.31 41.13 -2.56
C ARG A 57 32.44 40.89 -1.34
N MET A 58 32.37 41.86 -0.42
CA MET A 58 31.50 41.81 0.76
C MET A 58 30.03 41.60 0.39
N ARG A 59 29.56 42.23 -0.69
CA ARG A 59 28.18 42.09 -1.17
C ARG A 59 27.90 40.70 -1.73
N VAL A 60 28.82 40.15 -2.51
CA VAL A 60 28.71 38.79 -3.08
C VAL A 60 28.81 37.73 -2.00
N GLU A 61 29.67 37.89 -0.99
CA GLU A 61 29.72 37.00 0.18
C GLU A 61 28.40 37.01 0.96
N GLY A 62 27.78 38.18 1.12
CA GLY A 62 26.44 38.29 1.71
C GLY A 62 25.38 37.53 0.91
N TYR A 63 25.41 37.61 -0.43
CA TYR A 63 24.53 36.83 -1.29
C TYR A 63 24.80 35.32 -1.21
N LEU A 64 26.07 34.91 -1.08
CA LEU A 64 26.42 33.51 -0.91
C LEU A 64 25.88 32.96 0.41
N ALA A 65 26.05 33.70 1.50
CA ALA A 65 25.55 33.31 2.82
C ALA A 65 24.01 33.16 2.84
N THR A 66 23.31 34.13 2.23
CA THR A 66 21.85 34.07 2.12
C THR A 66 21.37 32.93 1.22
N SER A 67 22.08 32.64 0.12
CA SER A 67 21.78 31.50 -0.75
C SER A 67 21.89 30.16 -0.01
N ILE A 68 22.97 29.96 0.75
CA ILE A 68 23.18 28.75 1.56
C ILE A 68 22.09 28.61 2.64
N ALA A 69 21.73 29.71 3.29
CA ALA A 69 20.66 29.73 4.28
C ALA A 69 19.30 29.36 3.66
N LEU A 70 19.02 29.86 2.46
CA LEU A 70 17.78 29.53 1.73
C LEU A 70 17.75 28.07 1.31
N GLU A 71 18.84 27.53 0.80
CA GLU A 71 18.99 26.11 0.46
C GLU A 71 18.71 25.22 1.68
N THR A 72 19.29 25.56 2.84
CA THR A 72 19.08 24.85 4.10
C THR A 72 17.60 24.84 4.51
N ARG A 73 16.91 25.99 4.37
CA ARG A 73 15.48 26.10 4.67
C ARG A 73 14.62 25.27 3.72
N ILE A 74 14.91 25.31 2.42
CA ILE A 74 14.18 24.52 1.40
C ILE A 74 14.34 23.03 1.68
N ASN A 75 15.56 22.57 1.95
CA ASN A 75 15.83 21.17 2.30
C ASN A 75 15.10 20.75 3.58
N GLY A 76 15.02 21.63 4.58
CA GLY A 76 14.23 21.40 5.80
C GLY A 76 12.73 21.23 5.49
N ILE A 77 12.15 22.13 4.71
CA ILE A 77 10.73 22.05 4.31
C ILE A 77 10.47 20.77 3.50
N PHE A 78 11.34 20.43 2.55
CA PHE A 78 11.19 19.22 1.74
C PHE A 78 11.17 17.96 2.62
N LYS A 79 12.08 17.86 3.60
CA LYS A 79 12.09 16.75 4.57
C LYS A 79 10.79 16.67 5.37
N LEU A 80 10.27 17.80 5.85
CA LEU A 80 9.01 17.83 6.60
C LEU A 80 7.82 17.40 5.73
N VAL A 81 7.75 17.89 4.49
CA VAL A 81 6.69 17.50 3.53
C VAL A 81 6.78 16.01 3.20
N SER A 82 7.98 15.49 2.96
CA SER A 82 8.20 14.07 2.71
C SER A 82 7.76 13.21 3.90
N ASN A 83 8.15 13.60 5.12
CA ASN A 83 7.74 12.88 6.33
C ASN A 83 6.22 12.93 6.52
N ALA A 84 5.59 14.08 6.34
CA ALA A 84 4.14 14.22 6.42
C ALA A 84 3.42 13.37 5.36
N MET A 85 3.96 13.30 4.14
CA MET A 85 3.43 12.45 3.08
C MET A 85 3.53 10.96 3.45
N ILE A 86 4.68 10.52 3.99
CA ILE A 86 4.88 9.15 4.46
C ILE A 86 3.91 8.80 5.61
N LEU A 87 3.72 9.71 6.57
CA LEU A 87 2.75 9.52 7.65
C LEU A 87 1.31 9.43 7.11
N ARG A 88 0.97 10.24 6.11
CA ARG A 88 -0.35 10.20 5.46
C ARG A 88 -0.57 8.91 4.68
N THR A 89 0.45 8.39 4.00
CA THR A 89 0.33 7.10 3.30
C THR A 89 0.28 5.93 4.28
N GLN A 90 1.00 6.00 5.41
CA GLN A 90 0.91 5.01 6.48
C GLN A 90 -0.49 4.96 7.11
N THR A 91 -1.08 6.12 7.42
CA THR A 91 -2.46 6.19 7.95
C THR A 91 -3.48 5.67 6.95
N THR A 92 -3.37 6.06 5.67
CA THR A 92 -4.25 5.53 4.62
C THR A 92 -4.10 4.02 4.44
N THR A 93 -2.87 3.48 4.56
CA THR A 93 -2.62 2.03 4.48
C THR A 93 -3.21 1.30 5.67
N ALA A 94 -3.14 1.88 6.88
CA ALA A 94 -3.78 1.32 8.06
C ALA A 94 -5.31 1.29 7.89
N ASP A 95 -5.92 2.36 7.38
CA ASP A 95 -7.37 2.42 7.12
C ASP A 95 -7.79 1.41 6.04
N ILE A 96 -7.02 1.28 4.97
CA ILE A 96 -7.26 0.27 3.92
C ILE A 96 -7.22 -1.14 4.53
N ASN A 97 -6.25 -1.42 5.40
CA ASN A 97 -6.16 -2.72 6.07
C ASN A 97 -7.37 -2.96 6.98
N HIS A 98 -7.83 -1.95 7.72
CA HIS A 98 -9.05 -2.05 8.53
C HIS A 98 -10.28 -2.36 7.67
N HIS A 99 -10.48 -1.64 6.56
CA HIS A 99 -11.58 -1.92 5.64
C HIS A 99 -11.46 -3.30 4.98
N ALA A 100 -10.25 -3.74 4.62
CA ALA A 100 -10.03 -5.08 4.10
C ALA A 100 -10.36 -6.17 5.14
N LEU A 101 -10.05 -5.93 6.42
CA LEU A 101 -10.42 -6.83 7.51
C LEU A 101 -11.94 -6.92 7.69
N ASP A 102 -12.65 -5.80 7.63
CA ASP A 102 -14.10 -5.79 7.74
C ASP A 102 -14.78 -6.42 6.53
N LEU A 103 -14.32 -6.12 5.31
CA LEU A 103 -14.75 -6.82 4.08
C LEU A 103 -14.49 -8.32 4.17
N THR A 104 -13.37 -8.76 4.75
CA THR A 104 -13.08 -10.18 4.94
C THR A 104 -14.05 -10.82 5.94
N LYS A 105 -14.41 -10.13 7.03
CA LYS A 105 -15.42 -10.63 7.98
C LYS A 105 -16.79 -10.75 7.33
N GLU A 106 -17.22 -9.73 6.58
CA GLU A 106 -18.49 -9.77 5.83
C GLU A 106 -18.47 -10.88 4.78
N SER A 107 -17.37 -11.06 4.06
CA SER A 107 -17.22 -12.13 3.07
C SER A 107 -17.20 -13.53 3.72
N VAL A 108 -16.68 -13.67 4.95
CA VAL A 108 -16.83 -14.90 5.77
C VAL A 108 -18.29 -15.15 6.15
N GLN A 109 -19.08 -14.11 6.37
CA GLN A 109 -20.52 -14.23 6.61
C GLN A 109 -21.27 -14.66 5.34
N ASP A 110 -20.95 -14.07 4.18
CA ASP A 110 -21.50 -14.47 2.86
C ASP A 110 -21.19 -15.93 2.50
N ASN A 111 -20.03 -16.45 2.92
CA ASN A 111 -19.70 -17.86 2.78
C ASN A 111 -20.71 -18.79 3.49
N SER A 112 -21.46 -18.32 4.48
CA SER A 112 -22.51 -19.12 5.14
C SER A 112 -23.71 -19.37 4.22
N VAL A 113 -24.08 -18.38 3.39
CA VAL A 113 -25.16 -18.51 2.39
C VAL A 113 -24.75 -19.48 1.30
N LEU A 114 -23.50 -19.39 0.82
CA LEU A 114 -22.94 -20.33 -0.15
C LEU A 114 -22.85 -21.76 0.39
N LYS A 115 -22.46 -21.92 1.66
CA LYS A 115 -22.47 -23.22 2.35
C LYS A 115 -23.88 -23.80 2.43
N LEU A 116 -24.89 -22.97 2.72
CA LEU A 116 -26.29 -23.40 2.78
C LEU A 116 -26.83 -23.81 1.40
N ALA A 117 -26.55 -23.04 0.36
CA ALA A 117 -26.94 -23.38 -1.01
C ALA A 117 -26.29 -24.70 -1.47
N THR A 118 -25.00 -24.88 -1.19
CA THR A 118 -24.28 -26.13 -1.49
C THR A 118 -24.89 -27.32 -0.74
N LEU A 119 -25.29 -27.13 0.52
CA LEU A 119 -25.98 -28.15 1.32
C LEU A 119 -27.32 -28.55 0.70
N ALA A 120 -28.11 -27.56 0.27
CA ALA A 120 -29.40 -27.80 -0.39
C ALA A 120 -29.21 -28.64 -1.67
N THR A 121 -28.21 -28.30 -2.49
CA THR A 121 -27.87 -29.08 -3.70
C THR A 121 -27.43 -30.50 -3.38
N LEU A 122 -26.60 -30.70 -2.35
CA LEU A 122 -26.10 -32.02 -1.96
C LEU A 122 -27.20 -32.92 -1.38
N PHE A 123 -28.24 -32.34 -0.76
CA PHE A 123 -29.42 -33.08 -0.31
C PHE A 123 -30.37 -33.39 -1.46
N TYR A 124 -30.51 -32.45 -2.40
CA TYR A 124 -31.36 -32.62 -3.58
C TYR A 124 -30.82 -33.66 -4.56
N LEU A 125 -29.50 -33.73 -4.76
CA LEU A 125 -28.85 -34.65 -5.70
C LEU A 125 -29.22 -36.14 -5.50
N PRO A 126 -29.09 -36.74 -4.30
CA PRO A 126 -29.47 -38.12 -4.06
C PRO A 126 -30.99 -38.33 -4.18
N GLY A 127 -31.80 -37.38 -3.70
CA GLY A 127 -33.26 -37.44 -3.81
C GLY A 127 -33.72 -37.43 -5.27
N SER A 128 -33.11 -36.58 -6.11
CA SER A 128 -33.39 -36.51 -7.54
C SER A 128 -32.92 -37.75 -8.30
N PHE A 129 -31.78 -38.35 -7.91
CA PHE A 129 -31.28 -39.59 -8.49
C PHE A 129 -32.23 -40.75 -8.23
N VAL A 130 -32.72 -40.87 -6.98
CA VAL A 130 -33.75 -41.85 -6.60
C VAL A 130 -35.04 -41.56 -7.36
N ALA A 131 -35.53 -40.32 -7.39
CA ALA A 131 -36.74 -39.97 -8.13
C ALA A 131 -36.63 -40.30 -9.64
N GLY A 132 -35.46 -40.15 -10.27
CA GLY A 132 -35.23 -40.50 -11.67
C GLY A 132 -35.26 -42.01 -11.94
N ILE A 133 -34.59 -42.82 -11.11
CA ILE A 133 -34.57 -44.29 -11.27
C ILE A 133 -35.95 -44.89 -11.02
N PHE A 134 -36.64 -44.41 -9.99
CA PHE A 134 -37.94 -44.94 -9.59
C PHE A 134 -39.10 -44.34 -10.42
N GLY A 135 -38.98 -43.09 -10.91
CA GLY A 135 -39.96 -42.47 -11.80
C GLY A 135 -40.09 -43.17 -13.16
N MET A 136 -39.04 -43.88 -13.60
CA MET A 136 -39.05 -44.64 -14.86
C MET A 136 -39.43 -46.12 -14.71
N ASN A 137 -39.38 -46.70 -13.50
CA ASN A 137 -39.59 -48.15 -13.30
C ASN A 137 -40.86 -48.51 -12.50
N TYR A 138 -41.52 -47.55 -11.83
CA TYR A 138 -42.62 -47.86 -10.89
C TYR A 138 -44.02 -47.45 -11.35
N PHE A 139 -44.16 -46.74 -12.48
CA PHE A 139 -45.44 -46.48 -13.11
C PHE A 139 -45.66 -47.47 -14.27
N ASP A 140 -46.29 -48.59 -13.99
CA ASP A 140 -46.86 -49.45 -15.04
C ASP A 140 -48.29 -48.95 -15.33
N PHE A 141 -48.51 -48.35 -16.49
CA PHE A 141 -49.85 -48.01 -16.96
C PHE A 141 -50.44 -49.26 -17.61
N GLY A 142 -50.86 -50.20 -16.77
CA GLY A 142 -51.69 -51.31 -17.21
C GLY A 142 -53.00 -50.79 -17.80
N ASP A 143 -53.35 -51.30 -18.98
CA ASP A 143 -54.53 -50.93 -19.76
C ASP A 143 -55.81 -51.16 -18.94
N GLY A 144 -56.31 -50.10 -18.28
CA GLY A 144 -57.57 -50.13 -17.53
C GLY A 144 -57.57 -49.39 -16.19
N ALA A 145 -57.57 -48.06 -16.22
CA ALA A 145 -58.22 -47.15 -15.26
C ALA A 145 -58.09 -47.43 -13.74
N LYS A 146 -57.02 -48.08 -13.26
CA LYS A 146 -56.67 -48.15 -11.83
C LYS A 146 -55.16 -48.04 -11.66
N ILE A 147 -54.73 -46.97 -11.01
CA ILE A 147 -53.35 -46.78 -10.57
C ILE A 147 -53.13 -47.77 -9.41
N GLU A 148 -52.62 -48.97 -9.69
CA GLU A 148 -52.16 -49.87 -8.64
C GLU A 148 -50.78 -49.41 -8.16
N ILE A 149 -50.77 -48.78 -6.98
CA ILE A 149 -49.54 -48.49 -6.24
C ILE A 149 -48.91 -49.84 -5.87
N ALA A 150 -47.85 -50.23 -6.59
CA ALA A 150 -47.17 -51.49 -6.35
C ALA A 150 -46.65 -51.58 -4.89
N SER A 151 -46.88 -52.74 -4.28
CA SER A 151 -46.76 -53.05 -2.84
C SER A 151 -45.36 -52.87 -2.20
N ASN A 152 -44.36 -52.30 -2.89
CA ASN A 152 -42.99 -52.15 -2.38
C ASN A 152 -42.50 -50.71 -2.18
N PHE A 153 -43.42 -49.78 -1.84
CA PHE A 153 -43.08 -48.45 -1.32
C PHE A 153 -42.11 -48.49 -0.11
N TRP A 154 -42.08 -49.60 0.63
CA TRP A 154 -41.15 -49.81 1.74
C TRP A 154 -39.67 -49.80 1.32
N ILE A 155 -39.35 -50.20 0.08
CA ILE A 155 -37.97 -50.16 -0.45
C ILE A 155 -37.52 -48.72 -0.71
N TYR A 156 -38.43 -47.84 -1.13
CA TYR A 156 -38.14 -46.40 -1.24
C TYR A 156 -37.71 -45.83 0.11
N LEU A 157 -38.46 -46.16 1.17
CA LEU A 157 -38.11 -45.72 2.52
C LEU A 157 -36.81 -46.36 3.02
N ALA A 158 -36.60 -47.65 2.75
CA ALA A 158 -35.40 -48.40 3.16
C ALA A 158 -34.10 -47.92 2.50
N VAL A 159 -34.14 -47.33 1.30
CA VAL A 159 -32.96 -46.76 0.62
C VAL A 159 -32.78 -45.28 0.95
N THR A 160 -33.87 -44.53 1.09
CA THR A 160 -33.82 -43.08 1.34
C THR A 160 -33.29 -42.75 2.74
N ILE A 161 -33.67 -43.53 3.76
CA ILE A 161 -33.21 -43.34 5.15
C ILE A 161 -31.68 -43.49 5.28
N PRO A 162 -31.03 -44.59 4.85
CA PRO A 162 -29.58 -44.74 4.99
C PRO A 162 -28.80 -43.73 4.14
N LEU A 163 -29.32 -43.34 2.97
CA LEU A 163 -28.69 -42.31 2.14
C LEU A 163 -28.73 -40.93 2.81
N THR A 164 -29.86 -40.59 3.45
CA THR A 164 -30.01 -39.36 4.26
C THR A 164 -29.07 -39.36 5.45
N ILE A 165 -28.93 -40.49 6.15
CA ILE A 165 -28.00 -40.66 7.27
C ILE A 165 -26.56 -40.51 6.78
N LEU A 166 -26.20 -41.09 5.63
CA LEU A 166 -24.85 -40.96 5.05
C LEU A 166 -24.51 -39.52 4.70
N THR A 167 -25.42 -38.77 4.10
CA THR A 167 -25.22 -37.34 3.79
C THR A 167 -25.06 -36.52 5.07
N GLY A 168 -25.88 -36.77 6.10
CA GLY A 168 -25.73 -36.15 7.41
C GLY A 168 -24.40 -36.49 8.10
N MET A 169 -23.97 -37.75 8.02
CA MET A 169 -22.73 -38.23 8.63
C MET A 169 -21.49 -37.69 7.91
N ALA A 170 -21.52 -37.60 6.57
CA ALA A 170 -20.48 -36.95 5.77
C ALA A 170 -20.33 -35.46 6.13
N TRP A 171 -21.44 -34.76 6.39
CA TRP A 171 -21.42 -33.37 6.82
C TRP A 171 -20.84 -33.19 8.23
N TRP A 172 -21.25 -34.02 9.19
CA TRP A 172 -20.72 -33.98 10.56
C TRP A 172 -19.19 -34.20 10.57
N LEU A 173 -18.72 -35.14 9.75
CA LEU A 173 -17.29 -35.39 9.55
C LEU A 173 -16.58 -34.19 8.89
N ALA A 174 -17.17 -33.57 7.87
CA ALA A 174 -16.58 -32.40 7.19
C ALA A 174 -16.48 -31.17 8.11
N VAL A 175 -17.52 -30.91 8.92
CA VAL A 175 -17.51 -29.81 9.91
C VAL A 175 -16.51 -30.08 11.03
N ARG A 176 -16.40 -31.33 11.49
CA ARG A 176 -15.41 -31.73 12.50
C ARG A 176 -13.98 -31.63 11.96
N HIS A 177 -13.75 -31.99 10.71
CA HIS A 177 -12.43 -31.86 10.08
C HIS A 177 -11.99 -30.40 9.89
N GLN A 178 -12.93 -29.50 9.64
CA GLN A 178 -12.64 -28.06 9.58
C GLN A 178 -12.21 -27.47 10.93
N LYS A 179 -12.70 -28.01 12.06
CA LYS A 179 -12.26 -27.59 13.41
C LYS A 179 -10.84 -28.06 13.77
N HIS A 180 -10.35 -29.16 13.20
CA HIS A 180 -9.00 -29.67 13.46
C HIS A 180 -7.91 -29.09 12.53
N LYS A 181 -8.30 -28.33 11.50
CA LYS A 181 -7.39 -27.48 10.72
C LYS A 181 -7.47 -26.01 11.15
N ALA A 182 -7.60 -25.75 12.45
CA ALA A 182 -7.17 -24.45 12.97
C ALA A 182 -5.64 -24.42 12.90
N PRO A 183 -5.02 -23.52 12.11
CA PRO A 183 -3.57 -23.37 12.09
C PRO A 183 -3.09 -23.04 13.49
N GLY A 184 -1.99 -23.66 13.90
CA GLY A 184 -1.35 -23.43 15.18
C GLY A 184 -1.25 -21.93 15.49
N HIS A 185 -1.73 -21.58 16.68
CA HIS A 185 -1.33 -20.40 17.40
C HIS A 185 0.20 -20.25 17.33
N HIS A 186 0.69 -19.31 16.53
CA HIS A 186 1.91 -18.63 16.89
C HIS A 186 1.56 -17.65 18.00
N SER A 187 1.85 -18.08 19.22
CA SER A 187 1.97 -17.23 20.39
C SER A 187 3.08 -16.20 20.17
N GLY A 188 2.72 -15.03 19.64
CA GLY A 188 3.54 -13.83 19.64
C GLY A 188 3.29 -13.01 20.91
N ARG A 189 3.80 -13.48 22.05
CA ARG A 189 3.87 -12.68 23.28
C ARG A 189 5.10 -11.79 23.21
N SER A 190 4.98 -10.58 22.65
CA SER A 190 6.00 -9.53 22.79
C SER A 190 5.47 -8.10 22.56
N SER A 191 4.30 -7.75 23.12
CA SER A 191 3.78 -6.37 23.05
C SER A 191 3.77 -5.64 24.39
N SER A 192 4.55 -6.07 25.39
CA SER A 192 4.67 -5.38 26.68
C SER A 192 6.05 -4.81 26.99
N GLU A 193 6.97 -4.74 26.02
CA GLU A 193 8.32 -4.16 26.19
C GLU A 193 8.52 -2.79 25.52
N TRP A 194 7.53 -2.24 24.81
CA TRP A 194 7.69 -0.98 24.07
C TRP A 194 7.05 0.26 24.73
N GLU A 195 6.53 0.15 25.95
CA GLU A 195 5.87 1.27 26.63
C GLU A 195 6.69 1.87 27.79
N LYS A 196 7.98 1.49 27.91
CA LYS A 196 8.90 2.07 28.90
C LYS A 196 10.34 2.15 28.40
N VAL A 197 10.64 3.02 27.43
CA VAL A 197 11.91 3.79 27.35
C VAL A 197 11.63 5.08 26.57
#